data_AF-A0AA95MZD9-F1
#
_entry.id   AF-A0AA95MZD9-F1
#
_cell.length_a   1.000
_cell.length_b   1.000
_cell.length_c   1.000
_cell.angle_alpha   90.00
_cell.angle_beta   90.00
_cell.angle_gamma   90.00
#
_symmetry.space_group_name_H-M   'P 1'
#
loop_
_entity.id
_entity.type
_entity.pdbx_description
1 polymer ?
#
loop_
_entity_poly.entity_id
_entity_poly.type
_entity_poly.pdbx_seq_one_letter_code
_entity_poly.pdbx_strand_id
1 'polypeptide(L)'
;MAKKSFFKLFAKNIKKSMGPGQYQVNGINVSCVHCKYGWFEQGHAQLNTSIATFFNLDFANPTATILTCRQCGYVHWFYKKVNRID
;
A
#
# COMPACT_ATOMS: atom_id res chain seq x y z
N MET A 1 -13.97 -19.37 40.39
CA MET A 1 -13.69 -20.04 39.09
C MET A 1 -13.98 -19.05 37.96
N ALA A 2 -12.96 -18.37 37.46
CA ALA A 2 -13.09 -17.34 36.43
C ALA A 2 -12.89 -17.97 35.04
N LYS A 3 -13.98 -18.17 34.29
CA LYS A 3 -13.90 -18.48 32.85
C LYS A 3 -15.08 -17.83 32.15
N LYS A 4 -14.86 -16.65 31.58
CA LYS A 4 -15.61 -16.06 30.45
C LYS A 4 -14.98 -14.71 30.07
N SER A 5 -13.76 -14.75 29.57
CA SER A 5 -13.15 -13.60 28.89
C SER A 5 -12.14 -14.10 27.85
N PHE A 6 -12.64 -14.76 26.80
CA PHE A 6 -11.80 -15.26 25.70
C PHE A 6 -12.16 -14.67 24.33
N PHE A 7 -13.16 -13.78 24.25
CA PHE A 7 -13.65 -13.25 22.96
C PHE A 7 -13.20 -11.81 22.62
N LYS A 8 -12.41 -11.13 23.48
CA LYS A 8 -12.05 -9.71 23.29
C LYS A 8 -10.72 -9.44 22.55
N LEU A 9 -10.04 -10.45 22.03
CA LEU A 9 -8.65 -10.31 21.56
C LEU A 9 -8.47 -10.17 20.03
N PHE A 10 -9.49 -10.36 19.19
CA PHE A 10 -9.31 -10.41 17.73
C PHE A 10 -9.73 -9.16 16.92
N ALA A 11 -10.28 -8.12 17.56
CA ALA A 11 -10.94 -7.01 16.83
C ALA A 11 -10.08 -5.74 16.61
N LYS A 12 -8.76 -5.77 16.82
CA LYS A 12 -7.98 -4.52 16.99
C LYS A 12 -7.18 -3.99 15.80
N ASN A 13 -7.17 -4.61 14.62
CA ASN A 13 -6.41 -4.07 13.47
C ASN A 13 -7.06 -4.32 12.11
N ILE A 14 -8.34 -4.00 11.96
CA ILE A 14 -8.92 -3.83 10.62
C ILE A 14 -8.50 -2.43 10.15
N LYS A 15 -7.28 -2.31 9.62
CA LYS A 15 -6.91 -1.13 8.83
C LYS A 15 -7.89 -1.09 7.66
N LYS A 16 -8.84 -0.16 7.70
CA LYS A 16 -9.83 0.09 6.66
C LYS A 16 -9.07 0.27 5.34
N SER A 17 -9.03 -0.78 4.51
CA SER A 17 -8.46 -0.70 3.17
C SER A 17 -9.32 0.29 2.43
N MET A 18 -8.77 1.48 2.21
CA MET A 18 -9.35 2.45 1.31
C MET A 18 -9.46 1.77 -0.05
N GLY A 19 -10.69 1.57 -0.54
CA GLY A 19 -10.95 0.99 -1.85
C GLY A 19 -10.35 1.84 -2.98
N PRO A 20 -10.46 1.38 -4.23
CA PRO A 20 -9.73 1.98 -5.34
C PRO A 20 -10.06 3.46 -5.47
N GLY A 21 -9.04 4.26 -5.76
CA GLY A 21 -9.13 5.71 -5.81
C GLY A 21 -8.31 6.31 -6.94
N GLN A 22 -8.41 7.63 -7.05
CA GLN A 22 -7.61 8.41 -7.99
C GLN A 22 -6.43 9.02 -7.25
N TYR A 23 -5.30 9.10 -7.94
CA TYR A 23 -4.05 9.50 -7.32
C TYR A 23 -3.32 10.55 -8.13
N GLN A 24 -2.50 11.33 -7.43
CA GLN A 24 -1.63 12.35 -7.97
C GLN A 24 -0.21 12.16 -7.45
N VAL A 25 0.77 12.31 -8.32
CA VAL A 25 2.20 12.29 -7.99
C VAL A 25 2.83 13.56 -8.54
N ASN A 26 3.49 14.32 -7.67
CA ASN A 26 4.16 15.57 -8.05
C ASN A 26 3.23 16.57 -8.78
N GLY A 27 1.96 16.68 -8.35
CA GLY A 27 0.99 17.57 -9.00
C GLY A 27 0.34 17.01 -10.27
N ILE A 28 0.73 15.81 -10.72
CA ILE A 28 0.25 15.19 -11.97
C ILE A 28 -0.66 14.00 -11.67
N ASN A 29 -1.86 13.99 -12.25
CA ASN A 29 -2.81 12.90 -12.08
C ASN A 29 -2.26 11.61 -12.71
N VAL A 30 -2.34 10.52 -11.96
CA VAL A 30 -1.87 9.22 -12.44
C VAL A 30 -2.91 8.63 -13.39
N SER A 31 -2.46 8.26 -14.59
CA SER A 31 -3.23 7.49 -15.55
C SER A 31 -2.45 6.23 -15.90
N CYS A 32 -3.16 5.11 -16.09
CA CYS A 32 -2.53 3.84 -16.39
C CYS A 32 -1.78 3.95 -17.73
N VAL A 33 -0.48 3.67 -17.75
CA VAL A 33 0.31 3.77 -18.99
C VAL A 33 -0.16 2.79 -20.06
N HIS A 34 -0.69 1.63 -19.63
CA HIS A 34 -1.18 0.56 -20.49
C HIS A 34 -2.59 0.84 -21.04
N CYS A 35 -3.59 1.09 -20.18
CA CYS A 35 -5.00 1.21 -20.62
C CYS A 35 -5.64 2.60 -20.43
N LYS A 36 -4.87 3.59 -19.97
CA LYS A 36 -5.32 4.98 -19.70
C LYS A 36 -6.37 5.16 -18.60
N TYR A 37 -6.81 4.08 -17.96
CA TYR A 37 -7.73 4.13 -16.82
C TYR A 37 -7.14 4.88 -15.61
N GLY A 38 -7.99 5.52 -14.82
CA GLY A 38 -7.58 6.45 -13.76
C GLY A 38 -7.81 5.99 -12.32
N TRP A 39 -8.27 4.76 -12.08
CA TRP A 39 -8.53 4.24 -10.73
C TRP A 39 -7.60 3.10 -10.37
N PHE A 40 -7.08 3.14 -9.14
CA PHE A 40 -6.01 2.27 -8.68
C PHE A 40 -6.27 1.75 -7.28
N GLU A 41 -5.80 0.54 -7.00
CA GLU A 41 -5.61 0.02 -5.65
C GLU A 41 -4.23 0.46 -5.16
N GLN A 42 -4.16 1.08 -3.99
CA GLN A 42 -2.88 1.47 -3.38
C GLN A 42 -2.32 0.36 -2.49
N GLY A 43 -1.05 0.04 -2.69
CA GLY A 43 -0.30 -0.89 -1.86
C GLY A 43 1.10 -0.36 -1.53
N HIS A 44 1.82 -1.15 -0.75
CA HIS A 44 3.23 -0.91 -0.44
C HIS A 44 4.04 -2.16 -0.77
N ALA A 45 5.10 -1.99 -1.55
CA ALA A 45 6.06 -3.05 -1.83
C ALA A 45 7.36 -2.78 -1.08
N GLN A 46 7.87 -3.80 -0.39
CA GLN A 46 9.20 -3.74 0.21
C GLN A 46 10.23 -3.89 -0.90
N LEU A 47 11.11 -2.89 -1.05
CA LEU A 47 12.28 -2.98 -1.90
C LEU A 47 13.31 -3.82 -1.15
N ASN A 48 13.28 -5.14 -1.34
CA ASN A 48 14.13 -6.07 -0.60
C ASN A 48 15.60 -5.63 -0.63
N THR A 49 16.14 -5.26 0.52
CA THR A 49 17.58 -5.35 0.78
C THR A 49 17.83 -6.70 1.45
N SER A 50 18.20 -7.71 0.65
CA SER A 50 18.45 -9.08 1.11
C SER A 50 19.56 -9.22 2.18
N ILE A 51 20.23 -8.12 2.54
CA ILE A 51 21.27 -8.04 3.58
C ILE A 51 20.72 -7.51 4.93
N ALA A 52 19.53 -6.88 4.95
CA ALA A 52 18.95 -6.30 6.17
C ALA A 52 18.37 -7.33 7.16
N THR A 53 18.18 -8.59 6.74
CA THR A 53 17.70 -9.64 7.66
C THR A 53 18.79 -10.12 8.62
N PHE A 54 20.07 -9.81 8.37
CA PHE A 54 21.19 -10.16 9.26
C PHE A 54 21.48 -9.11 10.34
N PHE A 55 21.01 -7.87 10.18
CA PHE A 55 21.18 -6.80 11.16
C PHE A 55 19.84 -6.10 11.39
N ASN A 56 19.34 -6.24 12.62
CA ASN A 56 18.11 -5.73 13.23
C ASN A 56 17.76 -4.24 12.95
N LEU A 57 17.52 -3.87 11.68
CA LEU A 57 17.29 -2.50 11.22
C LEU A 57 16.03 -2.41 10.35
N ASP A 58 14.87 -2.69 10.96
CA ASP A 58 13.54 -2.51 10.37
C ASP A 58 13.18 -1.05 10.03
N PHE A 59 14.06 -0.08 10.30
CA PHE A 59 13.81 1.35 10.08
C PHE A 59 14.36 1.89 8.75
N ALA A 60 15.12 1.09 8.00
CA ALA A 60 15.85 1.54 6.81
C ALA A 60 15.41 0.89 5.50
N ASN A 61 14.31 0.12 5.49
CA ASN A 61 13.86 -0.50 4.25
C ASN A 61 12.96 0.49 3.48
N PRO A 62 13.41 1.07 2.36
CA PRO A 62 12.58 1.98 1.59
C PRO A 62 11.33 1.24 1.10
N THR A 63 10.16 1.75 1.48
CA THR A 63 8.88 1.22 1.00
C THR A 63 8.48 2.00 -0.24
N ALA A 64 8.36 1.31 -1.38
CA ALA A 64 7.78 1.91 -2.58
C ALA A 64 6.26 1.90 -2.46
N THR A 65 5.62 3.00 -2.84
CA THR A 65 4.16 3.00 -3.03
C THR A 65 3.86 2.39 -4.38
N ILE A 66 2.95 1.42 -4.42
CA ILE A 66 2.47 0.83 -5.66
C ILE A 66 1.03 1.25 -5.93
N LEU A 67 0.71 1.53 -7.19
CA LEU A 67 -0.66 1.74 -7.66
C LEU A 67 -0.99 0.70 -8.71
N THR A 68 -1.89 -0.22 -8.38
CA THR A 68 -2.32 -1.29 -9.28
C THR A 68 -3.59 -0.86 -10.00
N CYS A 69 -3.53 -0.78 -11.34
CA CYS A 69 -4.68 -0.39 -12.15
C CYS A 69 -5.83 -1.39 -11.97
N ARG A 70 -7.02 -0.90 -11.62
CA ARG A 70 -8.17 -1.78 -11.38
C ARG A 70 -8.72 -2.44 -12.64
N GLN A 71 -8.47 -1.85 -13.81
CA GLN A 71 -8.98 -2.32 -15.10
C GLN A 71 -8.06 -3.36 -15.78
N CYS A 72 -6.74 -3.15 -15.78
CA CYS A 72 -5.81 -4.04 -16.49
C CYS A 72 -4.75 -4.70 -15.60
N GLY A 73 -4.69 -4.38 -14.31
CA GLY A 73 -3.73 -4.96 -13.37
C GLY A 73 -2.31 -4.41 -13.48
N TYR A 74 -2.02 -3.48 -14.40
CA TYR A 74 -0.68 -2.88 -14.51
C TYR A 74 -0.29 -2.15 -13.22
N VAL A 75 0.91 -2.44 -12.71
CA VAL A 75 1.41 -1.89 -11.44
C VAL A 75 2.37 -0.74 -11.71
N HIS A 76 2.03 0.44 -11.20
CA HIS A 76 2.92 1.60 -11.19
C HIS A 76 3.70 1.63 -9.87
N TRP A 77 5.00 1.88 -9.96
CA TRP A 77 5.89 1.98 -8.81
C TRP A 77 6.30 3.43 -8.59
N PHE A 78 6.10 3.93 -7.38
CA PHE A 78 6.44 5.31 -7.00
C PHE A 78 7.31 5.31 -5.75
N TYR A 79 8.51 5.89 -5.89
CA TYR A 79 9.40 6.17 -4.77
C TYR A 79 9.03 7.47 -4.05
N LYS A 80 8.38 8.41 -4.76
CA LYS A 80 7.87 9.66 -4.20
C LYS A 80 6.49 9.45 -3.58
N LYS A 81 6.10 10.38 -2.70
CA LYS A 81 4.77 10.40 -2.09
C LYS A 81 3.68 10.46 -3.16
N VAL A 82 2.72 9.57 -3.03
CA VAL A 82 1.49 9.53 -3.83
C VAL A 82 0.36 10.10 -2.98
N ASN A 83 -0.41 11.03 -3.53
CA ASN A 83 -1.55 11.64 -2.86
C ASN A 83 -2.85 11.12 -3.49
N ARG A 84 -3.83 10.76 -2.66
CA ARG A 84 -5.19 10.46 -3.13
C ARG A 84 -5.93 11.78 -3.41
N ILE A 85 -6.76 11.82 -4.45
CA ILE A 85 -7.46 13.06 -4.89
C ILE A 85 -8.99 12.92 -5.00
N ASP A 86 -9.55 11.73 -4.81
CA ASP A 86 -11.00 11.47 -4.72
C ASP A 86 -11.53 11.53 -3.28
#